data_AF-A0A0H2ZVA6-F1
#
_entry.id   AF-A0A0H2ZVA6-F1
#
_cell.length_a   1.000
_cell.length_b   1.000
_cell.length_c   1.000
_cell.angle_alpha   90.00
_cell.angle_beta   90.00
_cell.angle_gamma   90.00
#
_symmetry.space_group_name_H-M   'P 1'
#
loop_
_entity.id
_entity.type
_entity.pdbx_description
1 polymer ?
#
loop_
_entity_poly.entity_id
_entity_poly.type
_entity_poly.pdbx_seq_one_letter_code
_entity_poly.pdbx_strand_id
1 'polypeptide(L)'
;MTTPAHDQKVTHRYTIHYPEHEPRESDPHYRDFDAYRRKTHATAKCAFGVRTGDFTQCHGPLELHHTHIEFALQNGVDLQMLEHQYPGVGDPDSVGAWVESAQNLTYYCRWHHRGPGGVHCASSADFEGEHFVRGLIS
;
A
#
# COMPACT_ATOMS: atom_id res chain seq x y z
N MET A 1 -16.46 34.52 -6.56
CA MET A 1 -15.60 34.27 -7.74
C MET A 1 -15.13 32.82 -7.68
N THR A 2 -15.07 32.14 -8.82
CA THR A 2 -14.64 30.74 -8.94
C THR A 2 -13.32 30.66 -9.71
N THR A 3 -12.43 29.75 -9.33
CA THR A 3 -11.21 29.45 -10.10
C THR A 3 -11.57 28.57 -11.32
N PRO A 4 -11.14 28.90 -12.55
CA PRO A 4 -11.36 28.05 -13.72
C PRO A 4 -10.67 26.68 -13.60
N ALA A 5 -11.17 25.69 -14.35
CA ALA A 5 -10.48 24.40 -14.49
C ALA A 5 -9.09 24.59 -15.10
N HIS A 6 -8.11 23.91 -14.54
CA HIS A 6 -6.71 23.99 -14.95
C HIS A 6 -5.98 22.72 -14.53
N ASP A 7 -4.88 22.42 -15.22
CA ASP A 7 -3.95 21.37 -14.83
C ASP A 7 -2.81 21.98 -14.02
N GLN A 8 -2.36 21.26 -13.00
CA GLN A 8 -1.17 21.62 -12.23
C GLN A 8 -0.17 20.47 -12.28
N LYS A 9 1.08 20.80 -12.62
CA LYS A 9 2.20 19.86 -12.52
C LYS A 9 2.81 20.00 -11.14
N VAL A 10 2.94 18.87 -10.43
CA VAL A 10 3.50 18.81 -9.07
C VAL A 10 4.76 17.94 -9.10
N THR A 11 5.75 18.25 -8.26
CA THR A 11 6.95 17.43 -8.06
C THR A 11 7.24 17.33 -6.58
N HIS A 12 7.37 16.09 -6.08
CA HIS A 12 7.78 15.80 -4.71
C HIS A 12 9.23 15.32 -4.69
N ARG A 13 10.00 15.76 -3.71
CA ARG A 13 11.37 15.29 -3.46
C ARG A 13 11.55 15.00 -1.98
N TYR A 14 11.78 13.73 -1.65
CA TYR A 14 11.97 13.27 -0.28
C TYR A 14 13.33 12.59 -0.14
N THR A 15 13.88 12.67 1.07
CA THR A 15 14.90 11.76 1.56
C THR A 15 14.23 10.88 2.60
N ILE A 16 14.11 9.59 2.31
CA ILE A 16 13.52 8.61 3.23
C ILE A 16 14.66 7.84 3.88
N HIS A 17 14.64 7.76 5.21
CA HIS A 17 15.51 6.86 5.96
C HIS A 17 14.80 5.52 6.11
N TYR A 18 15.42 4.45 5.61
CA TYR A 18 14.99 3.08 5.88
C TYR A 18 15.88 2.52 6.99
N PRO A 19 15.30 1.94 8.06
CA PRO A 19 16.08 1.24 9.08
C PRO A 19 16.81 0.05 8.47
N GLU A 20 17.78 -0.53 9.18
CA GLU A 20 18.42 -1.77 8.76
C GLU A 20 17.37 -2.88 8.61
N HIS A 21 17.39 -3.58 7.48
CA HIS A 21 16.46 -4.66 7.16
C HIS A 21 17.14 -5.66 6.22
N GLU A 22 16.84 -6.93 6.42
CA GLU A 22 17.31 -8.00 5.54
C GLU A 22 16.51 -8.04 4.23
N PRO A 23 17.03 -8.70 3.18
CA PRO A 23 16.22 -9.06 2.03
C PRO A 23 14.94 -9.77 2.45
N ARG A 24 13.85 -9.49 1.76
CA ARG A 24 12.55 -10.05 2.10
C ARG A 24 12.54 -11.58 2.04
N GLU A 25 13.31 -12.16 1.11
CA GLU A 25 13.39 -13.62 0.95
C GLU A 25 13.96 -14.34 2.19
N SER A 26 14.72 -13.64 3.04
CA SER A 26 15.26 -14.17 4.30
C SER A 26 14.39 -13.86 5.53
N ASP A 27 13.29 -13.11 5.37
CA ASP A 27 12.37 -12.84 6.46
C ASP A 27 11.63 -14.12 6.90
N PRO A 28 11.63 -14.48 8.19
CA PRO A 28 10.94 -15.67 8.68
C PRO A 28 9.43 -15.63 8.47
N HIS A 29 8.83 -14.46 8.24
CA HIS A 29 7.40 -14.26 8.01
C HIS A 29 7.02 -14.13 6.52
N TYR A 30 8.00 -14.07 5.61
CA TYR A 30 7.75 -14.10 4.16
C TYR A 30 6.93 -15.34 3.74
N ARG A 31 7.07 -16.45 4.48
CA ARG A 31 6.25 -17.66 4.28
C ARG A 31 4.75 -17.37 4.39
N ASP A 32 4.36 -16.46 5.30
CA ASP A 32 2.97 -16.13 5.58
C ASP A 32 2.41 -15.23 4.47
N PHE A 33 3.21 -14.27 4.01
CA PHE A 33 2.89 -13.48 2.82
C PHE A 33 2.73 -14.34 1.57
N ASP A 34 3.67 -15.25 1.29
CA ASP A 34 3.59 -16.09 0.10
C ASP A 34 2.44 -17.11 0.22
N ALA A 35 2.18 -17.64 1.41
CA ALA A 35 1.02 -18.49 1.68
C ALA A 35 -0.30 -17.75 1.43
N TYR A 36 -0.43 -16.53 1.96
CA TYR A 36 -1.57 -15.66 1.69
C TYR A 36 -1.70 -15.40 0.19
N ARG A 37 -0.62 -14.94 -0.45
CA ARG A 37 -0.59 -14.65 -1.90
C ARG A 37 -1.05 -15.85 -2.73
N ARG A 38 -0.49 -17.04 -2.49
CA ARG A 38 -0.86 -18.27 -3.22
C ARG A 38 -2.33 -18.62 -3.04
N LYS A 39 -2.85 -18.45 -1.82
CA LYS A 39 -4.25 -18.77 -1.48
C LYS A 39 -5.23 -17.79 -2.12
N THR A 40 -4.91 -16.51 -2.17
CA THR A 40 -5.87 -15.46 -2.54
C THR A 40 -5.72 -14.94 -3.96
N HIS A 41 -4.54 -15.04 -4.58
CA HIS A 41 -4.25 -14.38 -5.86
C HIS A 41 -5.21 -14.78 -6.99
N ALA A 42 -5.63 -16.05 -7.05
CA ALA A 42 -6.53 -16.55 -8.09
C ALA A 42 -7.91 -15.87 -8.09
N THR A 43 -8.37 -15.39 -6.94
CA THR A 43 -9.68 -14.71 -6.78
C THR A 43 -9.54 -13.24 -6.39
N ALA A 44 -8.31 -12.74 -6.31
CA ALA A 44 -8.02 -11.37 -5.91
C ALA A 44 -8.55 -10.39 -6.96
N LYS A 45 -8.84 -9.17 -6.50
CA LYS A 45 -9.23 -8.04 -7.34
C LYS A 45 -8.46 -6.81 -6.87
N CYS A 46 -8.24 -5.86 -7.77
CA CYS A 46 -7.67 -4.57 -7.42
C CYS A 46 -8.61 -3.87 -6.41
N ALA A 47 -8.09 -3.52 -5.24
CA ALA A 47 -8.84 -2.89 -4.16
C ALA A 47 -9.41 -1.53 -4.58
N PHE A 48 -8.68 -0.76 -5.41
CA PHE A 48 -9.20 0.47 -6.00
C PHE A 48 -10.48 0.21 -6.81
N GLY A 49 -10.45 -0.76 -7.73
CA GLY A 49 -11.63 -1.10 -8.55
C GLY A 49 -12.79 -1.69 -7.75
N VAL A 50 -12.50 -2.45 -6.68
CA VAL A 50 -13.52 -2.92 -5.74
C VAL A 50 -14.18 -1.73 -5.03
N ARG A 51 -13.39 -0.76 -4.57
CA ARG A 51 -13.85 0.39 -3.82
C ARG A 51 -14.69 1.36 -4.65
N THR A 52 -14.29 1.62 -5.89
CA THR A 52 -15.02 2.51 -6.80
C THR A 52 -16.19 1.81 -7.51
N GLY A 53 -16.22 0.47 -7.48
CA GLY A 53 -17.15 -0.32 -8.29
C GLY A 53 -16.83 -0.28 -9.79
N ASP A 54 -15.63 0.21 -10.17
CA ASP A 54 -15.24 0.45 -11.56
C ASP A 54 -13.80 -0.04 -11.82
N PHE A 55 -13.69 -1.04 -12.69
CA PHE A 55 -12.41 -1.65 -13.07
C PHE A 55 -11.82 -1.08 -14.37
N THR A 56 -12.44 -0.07 -14.99
CA THR A 56 -11.98 0.48 -16.29
C THR A 56 -10.59 1.11 -16.22
N GLN A 57 -10.17 1.58 -15.03
CA GLN A 57 -8.83 2.14 -14.77
C GLN A 57 -7.82 1.08 -14.31
N CYS A 58 -8.22 -0.19 -14.17
CA CYS A 58 -7.31 -1.24 -13.72
C CYS A 58 -6.45 -1.74 -14.90
N HIS A 59 -5.13 -1.59 -14.77
CA HIS A 59 -4.17 -2.06 -15.77
C HIS A 59 -3.00 -2.82 -15.15
N GLY A 60 -2.58 -3.88 -15.86
CA GLY A 60 -1.46 -4.74 -15.47
C GLY A 60 -1.83 -5.84 -14.46
N PRO A 61 -0.85 -6.69 -14.08
CA PRO A 61 -1.06 -7.79 -13.13
C PRO A 61 -1.40 -7.27 -11.74
N LEU A 62 -2.00 -8.12 -10.92
CA LEU A 62 -2.18 -7.85 -9.48
C LEU A 62 -0.86 -8.02 -8.74
N GLU A 63 -0.61 -7.09 -7.83
CA GLU A 63 0.55 -7.02 -6.96
C GLU A 63 0.02 -6.84 -5.52
N LEU A 64 0.65 -7.52 -4.57
CA LEU A 64 0.27 -7.43 -3.17
C LEU A 64 1.09 -6.32 -2.49
N HIS A 65 0.40 -5.47 -1.74
CA HIS A 65 0.90 -4.22 -1.17
C HIS A 65 0.73 -4.23 0.36
N HIS A 66 1.71 -3.67 1.09
CA HIS A 66 1.60 -3.45 2.52
C HIS A 66 0.87 -2.12 2.80
N THR A 67 -0.31 -2.20 3.41
CA THR A 67 -1.28 -1.10 3.46
C THR A 67 -0.96 -0.05 4.51
N HIS A 68 -0.33 -0.44 5.62
CA HIS A 68 -0.08 0.41 6.77
C HIS A 68 1.42 0.60 7.02
N ILE A 69 2.17 -0.49 7.02
CA ILE A 69 3.61 -0.49 7.28
C ILE A 69 4.29 -1.34 6.22
N GLU A 70 5.14 -0.70 5.42
CA GLU A 70 5.99 -1.41 4.47
C GLU A 70 6.97 -2.32 5.19
N PHE A 71 7.21 -3.51 4.63
CA PHE A 71 8.20 -4.46 5.12
C PHE A 71 9.55 -3.79 5.45
N ALA A 72 10.05 -2.93 4.58
CA ALA A 72 11.35 -2.25 4.75
C ALA A 72 11.39 -1.27 5.95
N LEU A 73 10.25 -0.95 6.54
CA LEU A 73 10.15 -0.06 7.70
C LEU A 73 9.93 -0.83 9.01
N GLN A 74 9.71 -2.15 8.98
CA GLN A 74 9.26 -2.92 10.14
C GLN A 74 10.16 -2.78 11.37
N ASN A 75 11.49 -2.74 11.16
CA ASN A 75 12.47 -2.64 12.25
C ASN A 75 12.55 -1.23 12.88
N GLY A 76 11.88 -0.25 12.29
CA GLY A 76 11.81 1.13 12.78
C GLY A 76 10.44 1.51 13.37
N VAL A 77 9.54 0.54 13.55
CA VAL A 77 8.19 0.80 14.05
C VAL A 77 8.21 1.15 15.53
N ASP A 78 7.55 2.26 15.88
CA ASP A 78 7.22 2.56 17.27
C ASP A 78 6.04 1.68 17.70
N LEU A 79 6.35 0.68 18.53
CA LEU A 79 5.37 -0.31 18.98
C LEU A 79 4.30 0.27 19.90
N GLN A 80 4.57 1.35 20.63
CA GLN A 80 3.56 2.00 21.47
C GLN A 80 2.56 2.76 20.61
N MET A 81 3.04 3.44 19.57
CA MET A 81 2.17 4.07 18.57
C MET A 81 1.34 3.01 17.82
N LEU A 82 1.96 1.89 17.46
CA LEU A 82 1.28 0.80 16.77
C LEU A 82 0.18 0.20 17.64
N GLU A 83 0.46 -0.14 18.90
CA GLU A 83 -0.52 -0.70 19.83
C GLU A 83 -1.70 0.25 20.06
N HIS A 84 -1.44 1.56 20.08
CA HIS A 84 -2.52 2.56 20.23
C HIS A 84 -3.49 2.55 19.05
N GLN A 85 -2.99 2.35 17.83
CA GLN A 85 -3.81 2.36 16.61
C GLN A 85 -4.40 0.97 16.28
N TYR A 86 -3.65 -0.08 16.58
CA TYR A 86 -3.98 -1.48 16.31
C TYR A 86 -3.75 -2.30 17.60
N PRO A 87 -4.72 -2.32 18.53
CA PRO A 87 -4.56 -3.02 19.80
C PRO A 87 -4.27 -4.53 19.61
N GLY A 88 -3.25 -5.02 20.32
CA GLY A 88 -2.76 -6.40 20.25
C GLY A 88 -1.65 -6.66 19.23
N VAL A 89 -1.02 -5.61 18.69
CA VAL A 89 0.02 -5.70 17.64
C VAL A 89 1.38 -5.13 18.10
N GLY A 90 1.43 -4.40 19.21
CA GLY A 90 2.65 -3.76 19.71
C GLY A 90 3.69 -4.67 20.38
N ASP A 91 3.66 -5.97 20.10
CA ASP A 91 4.63 -6.93 20.61
C ASP A 91 5.81 -7.07 19.63
N PRO A 92 7.06 -6.79 20.05
CA PRO A 92 8.23 -6.88 19.17
C PRO A 92 8.44 -8.27 18.58
N ASP A 93 8.02 -9.33 19.27
CA ASP A 93 8.23 -10.71 18.82
C ASP A 93 7.21 -11.15 17.76
N SER A 94 6.11 -10.40 17.57
CA SER A 94 5.02 -10.75 16.64
C SER A 94 4.67 -9.66 15.62
N VAL A 95 5.24 -8.46 15.74
CA VAL A 95 4.99 -7.34 14.80
C VAL A 95 5.34 -7.72 13.35
N GLY A 96 6.42 -8.48 13.11
CA GLY A 96 6.80 -8.96 11.78
C GLY A 96 5.73 -9.88 11.16
N ALA A 97 5.15 -10.76 11.97
CA ALA A 97 4.05 -11.63 11.54
C ALA A 97 2.81 -10.81 11.15
N TRP A 98 2.52 -9.73 11.89
CA TRP A 98 1.41 -8.84 11.55
C TRP A 98 1.67 -8.06 10.26
N VAL A 99 2.88 -7.52 10.07
CA VAL A 99 3.28 -6.78 8.86
C VAL A 99 3.11 -7.64 7.61
N GLU A 100 3.46 -8.92 7.66
CA GLU A 100 3.31 -9.86 6.54
C GLU A 100 1.93 -10.57 6.51
N SER A 101 0.95 -10.13 7.31
CA SER A 101 -0.37 -10.76 7.40
C SER A 101 -1.43 -10.10 6.52
N ALA A 102 -2.53 -10.83 6.29
CA ALA A 102 -3.72 -10.34 5.60
C ALA A 102 -4.27 -9.01 6.13
N GLN A 103 -4.01 -8.66 7.39
CA GLN A 103 -4.48 -7.41 8.00
C GLN A 103 -3.74 -6.18 7.47
N ASN A 104 -2.50 -6.35 7.02
CA ASN A 104 -1.68 -5.31 6.42
C ASN A 104 -1.57 -5.47 4.90
N LEU A 105 -2.24 -6.45 4.28
CA LEU A 105 -2.03 -6.77 2.87
C LEU A 105 -3.27 -6.51 2.01
N THR A 106 -3.07 -5.77 0.92
CA THR A 106 -4.12 -5.50 -0.07
C THR A 106 -3.60 -5.71 -1.48
N TYR A 107 -4.49 -6.06 -2.41
CA TYR A 107 -4.12 -6.20 -3.82
C TYR A 107 -4.42 -4.93 -4.58
N TYR A 108 -3.43 -4.45 -5.32
CA TYR A 108 -3.62 -3.45 -6.36
C TYR A 108 -3.19 -4.01 -7.71
N CYS A 109 -3.82 -3.58 -8.81
CA CYS A 109 -3.21 -3.80 -10.11
C CYS A 109 -1.95 -2.93 -10.22
N ARG A 110 -1.00 -3.31 -11.09
CA ARG A 110 0.25 -2.56 -11.29
C ARG A 110 0.06 -1.04 -11.42
N TRP A 111 -0.98 -0.61 -12.15
CA TRP A 111 -1.32 0.82 -12.26
C TRP A 111 -1.62 1.48 -10.90
N HIS A 112 -2.59 0.98 -10.14
CA HIS A 112 -2.94 1.54 -8.83
C HIS A 112 -1.92 1.22 -7.73
N HIS A 113 -0.97 0.31 -7.99
CA HIS A 113 0.13 0.05 -7.07
C HIS A 113 1.28 1.04 -7.27
N ARG A 114 1.82 1.11 -8.49
CA ARG A 114 3.10 1.80 -8.81
C ARG A 114 3.05 2.66 -10.07
N GLY A 115 1.87 2.87 -10.65
CA GLY A 115 1.68 3.84 -11.73
C GLY A 115 1.77 5.29 -11.22
N PRO A 116 1.67 6.30 -12.11
CA PRO A 116 1.70 7.72 -11.74
C PRO A 116 0.69 8.10 -10.63
N GLY A 117 -0.54 7.57 -10.70
CA GLY A 117 -1.58 7.64 -9.65
C GLY A 117 -1.61 6.42 -8.72
N GLY A 118 -0.52 5.66 -8.63
CA GLY A 118 -0.43 4.49 -7.77
C GLY A 118 -0.21 4.89 -6.31
N VAL A 119 -0.61 4.01 -5.38
CA VAL A 119 -0.47 4.23 -3.92
C VAL A 119 0.98 4.51 -3.49
N HIS A 120 1.98 4.02 -4.23
CA HIS A 120 3.39 4.33 -3.97
C HIS A 120 3.89 5.66 -4.56
N CYS A 121 3.11 6.32 -5.41
CA CYS A 121 3.55 7.48 -6.19
C CYS A 121 2.76 8.75 -5.86
N ALA A 122 1.43 8.64 -5.78
CA ALA A 122 0.56 9.75 -5.42
C ALA A 122 0.71 10.10 -3.94
N SER A 123 0.46 11.37 -3.58
CA SER A 123 0.29 11.70 -2.16
C SER A 123 -0.96 10.98 -1.64
N SER A 124 -1.01 10.68 -0.34
CA SER A 124 -2.15 9.95 0.24
C SER A 124 -3.50 10.64 -0.03
N ALA A 125 -3.53 11.98 0.00
CA ALA A 125 -4.75 12.75 -0.29
C ALA A 125 -5.14 12.68 -1.77
N ASP A 126 -4.17 12.71 -2.69
CA ASP A 126 -4.46 12.64 -4.12
C ASP A 126 -4.93 11.23 -4.52
N PHE A 127 -4.29 10.18 -3.99
CA PHE A 127 -4.72 8.78 -4.20
C PHE A 127 -6.14 8.56 -3.68
N GLU A 128 -6.47 9.11 -2.51
CA GLU A 128 -7.85 9.11 -2.00
C GLU A 128 -8.79 9.84 -2.96
N GLY A 129 -8.40 11.02 -3.45
CA GLY A 129 -9.17 11.82 -4.40
C GLY A 129 -9.48 11.10 -5.72
N GLU A 130 -8.55 10.28 -6.23
CA GLU A 130 -8.74 9.48 -7.46
C GLU A 130 -9.93 8.53 -7.38
N HIS A 131 -10.36 8.11 -6.18
CA HIS A 131 -11.55 7.27 -6.01
C HIS A 131 -12.85 8.00 -6.38
N PHE A 132 -12.86 9.33 -6.35
CA PHE A 132 -14.04 10.16 -6.55
C PHE A 132 -13.93 11.05 -7.81
N VAL A 133 -12.72 11.28 -8.30
CA VAL A 133 -12.44 12.11 -9.48
C VAL A 133 -11.67 11.28 -10.50
N ARG A 134 -12.37 10.82 -11.54
CA ARG A 134 -11.76 10.03 -12.62
C ARG A 134 -10.72 10.84 -13.37
N GLY A 135 -9.56 10.24 -13.61
CA GLY A 135 -8.47 10.88 -14.37
C GLY A 135 -7.83 12.07 -13.66
N LEU A 136 -7.91 12.12 -12.32
CA LEU A 136 -7.23 13.15 -11.52
C LEU A 136 -5.70 13.10 -11.72
N ILE A 137 -5.12 11.89 -11.83
CA ILE A 137 -3.73 11.68 -12.18
C ILE A 137 -3.66 10.76 -13.41
N SER A 138 -2.76 11.08 -14.34
CA SER A 138 -2.57 10.40 -15.62
C SER A 138 -1.11 10.18 -15.97
#